data_AF-A0A521CGG1-F1
#
_entry.id   AF-A0A521CGG1-F1
#
_cell.length_a   1.000
_cell.length_b   1.000
_cell.length_c   1.000
_cell.angle_alpha   90.00
_cell.angle_beta   90.00
_cell.angle_gamma   90.00
#
_symmetry.space_group_name_H-M   'P 1'
#
loop_
_entity.id
_entity.type
_entity.pdbx_description
1 polymer ?
#
loop_
_entity_poly.entity_id
_entity_poly.type
_entity_poly.pdbx_seq_one_letter_code
_entity_poly.pdbx_strand_id
1 'polypeptide(L)'
;MYKLNKKLSGIFREMAGIYRFRGSEDRFRVQAYENSARVLDHLQEDIRNYMKNDHLVEVKGIGESIAKKIREYVKTGKIDKYEELKKNVPPDFVDLMDVQGIGP
;
A
#
# COMPACT_ATOMS: atom_id res chain seq x y z
N MET A 1 -6.44 13.12 -10.89
CA MET A 1 -6.02 12.08 -9.93
C MET A 1 -4.72 11.44 -10.41
N TYR A 2 -3.68 11.36 -9.57
CA TYR A 2 -2.34 10.94 -9.99
C TYR A 2 -2.23 9.41 -10.15
N LYS A 3 -1.76 8.94 -11.32
CA LYS A 3 -1.63 7.51 -11.64
C LYS A 3 -0.81 6.74 -10.60
N LEU A 4 0.29 7.34 -10.12
CA LEU A 4 1.16 6.73 -9.12
C LEU A 4 0.48 6.59 -7.76
N ASN A 5 -0.20 7.64 -7.29
CA ASN A 5 -0.94 7.60 -6.02
C ASN A 5 -1.99 6.48 -6.04
N LYS A 6 -2.76 6.38 -7.15
CA LYS A 6 -3.72 5.29 -7.36
C LYS A 6 -3.06 3.92 -7.31
N LYS A 7 -1.92 3.77 -7.99
CA LYS A 7 -1.20 2.50 -8.03
C LYS A 7 -0.69 2.08 -6.64
N LEU A 8 -0.09 2.99 -5.90
CA LEU A 8 0.36 2.75 -4.53
C LEU A 8 -0.82 2.47 -3.59
N SER A 9 -1.94 3.19 -3.75
CA SER A 9 -3.16 2.95 -2.99
C SER A 9 -3.65 1.51 -3.18
N GLY A 10 -3.75 1.03 -4.43
CA GLY A 10 -4.11 -0.35 -4.74
C GLY A 10 -3.18 -1.37 -4.08
N ILE A 11 -1.86 -1.19 -4.23
CA ILE A 11 -0.88 -2.08 -3.61
C ILE A 11 -1.06 -2.15 -2.09
N PHE A 12 -1.26 -1.02 -1.41
CA PHE A 12 -1.47 -1.02 0.04
C PHE A 12 -2.82 -1.64 0.45
N ARG A 13 -3.90 -1.47 -0.32
CA ARG A 13 -5.17 -2.19 -0.09
C ARG A 13 -4.96 -3.70 -0.21
N GLU A 14 -4.22 -4.13 -1.22
CA GLU A 14 -3.93 -5.55 -1.42
C GLU A 14 -3.11 -6.12 -0.25
N MET A 15 -2.06 -5.41 0.18
CA MET A 15 -1.29 -5.79 1.36
C MET A 15 -2.19 -5.90 2.60
N ALA A 16 -3.13 -4.97 2.79
CA ALA A 16 -4.08 -5.02 3.91
C ALA A 16 -4.99 -6.26 3.83
N GLY A 17 -5.51 -6.60 2.65
CA GLY A 17 -6.34 -7.79 2.46
C GLY A 17 -5.59 -9.09 2.74
N ILE A 18 -4.33 -9.21 2.27
CA ILE A 18 -3.47 -10.37 2.58
C ILE A 18 -3.25 -10.50 4.08
N TYR A 19 -2.94 -9.41 4.77
CA TYR A 19 -2.75 -9.43 6.22
C TYR A 19 -4.04 -9.76 6.98
N ARG A 20 -5.19 -9.27 6.51
CA ARG A 20 -6.50 -9.57 7.07
C ARG A 20 -6.82 -11.07 6.98
N PHE A 21 -6.47 -11.69 5.85
CA PHE A 21 -6.64 -13.13 5.65
C PHE A 21 -5.74 -13.97 6.55
N ARG A 22 -4.51 -13.52 6.83
CA ARG A 22 -3.56 -14.21 7.71
C ARG A 22 -3.97 -14.23 9.19
N GLY A 23 -4.82 -13.31 9.64
CA GLY A 23 -5.45 -13.35 10.96
C GLY A 23 -5.06 -12.23 11.94
N SER A 24 -5.43 -12.42 13.22
CA SER A 24 -5.53 -11.37 14.24
C SER A 24 -4.23 -10.73 14.72
N GLU A 25 -3.08 -11.36 14.49
CA GLU A 25 -1.77 -10.83 14.89
C GLU A 25 -1.36 -9.61 14.05
N ASP A 26 -2.03 -9.37 12.92
CA ASP A 26 -1.68 -8.34 11.95
C ASP A 26 -2.63 -7.13 11.94
N ARG A 27 -3.55 -6.98 12.91
CA ARG A 27 -4.53 -5.87 12.96
C ARG A 27 -3.89 -4.48 12.79
N PHE A 28 -2.73 -4.27 13.41
CA PHE A 28 -1.99 -3.00 13.27
C PHE A 28 -1.51 -2.77 11.83
N ARG A 29 -1.00 -3.82 11.17
CA ARG A 29 -0.53 -3.74 9.78
C ARG A 29 -1.69 -3.50 8.83
N VAL A 30 -2.79 -4.22 9.01
CA VAL A 30 -4.03 -4.00 8.25
C VAL A 30 -4.45 -2.54 8.34
N GLN A 31 -4.57 -1.98 9.55
CA GLN A 31 -4.99 -0.59 9.72
C GLN A 31 -4.00 0.40 9.10
N ALA A 32 -2.70 0.17 9.24
CA ALA A 32 -1.67 1.04 8.68
C ALA A 32 -1.75 1.09 7.15
N TYR A 33 -1.90 -0.07 6.49
CA TYR A 33 -2.00 -0.15 5.04
C TYR A 33 -3.33 0.40 4.50
N GLU A 34 -4.46 0.12 5.16
CA GLU A 34 -5.77 0.72 4.81
C GLU A 34 -5.74 2.25 4.92
N ASN A 35 -5.17 2.77 6.01
CA ASN A 35 -5.05 4.21 6.20
C ASN A 35 -4.15 4.84 5.12
N SER A 36 -3.02 4.20 4.82
CA SER A 36 -2.09 4.68 3.79
C SER A 36 -2.72 4.65 2.41
N ALA A 37 -3.45 3.58 2.08
CA ALA A 37 -4.20 3.47 0.85
C ALA A 37 -5.24 4.59 0.72
N ARG A 38 -6.03 4.85 1.77
CA ARG A 38 -7.01 5.94 1.79
C ARG A 38 -6.33 7.30 1.60
N VAL A 39 -5.23 7.56 2.30
CA VAL A 39 -4.50 8.83 2.20
C VAL A 39 -4.00 9.06 0.78
N LEU A 40 -3.36 8.07 0.17
CA LEU A 40 -2.87 8.15 -1.21
C LEU A 40 -4.02 8.33 -2.21
N ASP A 41 -5.16 7.68 -1.95
CA ASP A 41 -6.35 7.80 -2.79
C ASP A 41 -6.99 9.19 -2.71
N HIS A 42 -6.86 9.92 -1.60
CA HIS A 42 -7.46 11.26 -1.45
C HIS A 42 -6.43 12.38 -1.63
N LEU A 43 -5.15 12.05 -1.80
CA LEU A 43 -4.08 13.04 -1.97
C LEU A 43 -4.27 13.79 -3.30
N GLN A 44 -4.49 15.09 -3.20
CA GLN A 44 -4.73 15.99 -4.34
C GLN A 44 -3.45 16.42 -5.05
N GLU A 45 -2.30 15.95 -4.58
CA GLU A 45 -0.98 16.23 -5.14
C GLU A 45 -0.24 14.93 -5.47
N ASP A 46 0.81 15.01 -6.28
CA ASP A 46 1.64 13.84 -6.57
C ASP A 46 2.43 13.46 -5.31
N ILE A 47 2.37 12.18 -4.89
CA ILE A 47 3.13 11.70 -3.73
C ILE A 47 4.65 11.92 -3.89
N ARG A 48 5.14 12.02 -5.14
CA ARG A 48 6.55 12.32 -5.43
C ARG A 48 6.97 13.72 -4.97
N ASN A 49 6.04 14.66 -4.83
CA ASN A 49 6.34 16.00 -4.33
C ASN A 49 6.86 15.94 -2.88
N TYR A 50 6.38 14.95 -2.11
CA TYR A 50 6.75 14.73 -0.71
C TYR A 50 8.02 13.86 -0.54
N MET A 51 8.58 13.35 -1.63
CA MET A 51 9.80 12.51 -1.55
C MET A 51 11.07 13.33 -1.33
N LYS A 52 11.06 14.61 -1.69
CA LYS A 52 12.20 15.50 -1.44
C LYS A 52 12.30 15.77 0.06
N ASN A 53 13.52 15.71 0.59
CA ASN A 53 13.83 16.05 1.99
C ASN A 53 13.11 15.18 3.06
N ASP A 54 12.66 13.98 2.71
CA ASP A 54 12.02 13.05 3.67
C ASP A 54 10.63 13.49 4.19
N HIS A 55 9.95 14.38 3.47
CA HIS A 55 8.63 14.91 3.89
C HIS A 55 7.47 13.91 3.74
N LEU A 56 7.72 12.67 3.31
CA LEU A 56 6.67 11.65 3.19
C LEU A 56 5.97 11.39 4.52
N VAL A 57 6.69 11.48 5.63
CA VAL A 57 6.14 11.29 6.98
C VAL A 57 5.32 12.49 7.47
N GLU A 58 5.40 13.64 6.79
CA GLU A 58 4.54 14.80 7.07
C GLU A 58 3.12 14.59 6.54
N VAL A 59 2.94 13.69 5.57
CA VAL A 59 1.62 13.32 5.07
C VAL A 59 0.88 12.54 6.17
N LYS A 60 -0.11 13.19 6.80
CA LYS A 60 -0.90 12.59 7.89
C LYS A 60 -1.46 11.24 7.48
N GLY A 61 -1.05 10.20 8.21
CA GLY A 61 -1.45 8.81 7.97
C GLY A 61 -0.42 7.97 7.20
N ILE A 62 0.69 8.56 6.75
CA ILE A 62 1.86 7.86 6.23
C ILE A 62 2.96 7.87 7.30
N GLY A 63 3.28 6.70 7.84
CA GLY A 63 4.41 6.52 8.76
C GLY A 63 5.69 6.06 8.06
N GLU A 64 6.80 5.98 8.81
CA GLU A 64 8.14 5.65 8.27
C GLU A 64 8.18 4.35 7.46
N SER A 65 7.54 3.29 7.95
CA SER A 65 7.47 1.99 7.25
C SER A 65 6.76 2.07 5.90
N ILE A 66 5.77 2.96 5.77
CA ILE A 66 5.01 3.19 4.54
C ILE A 66 5.81 4.10 3.62
N ALA A 67 6.40 5.18 4.15
CA ALA A 67 7.28 6.09 3.42
C ALA A 67 8.44 5.32 2.76
N LYS A 68 9.07 4.37 3.49
CA LYS A 68 10.11 3.50 2.96
C LYS A 68 9.62 2.67 1.76
N LYS A 69 8.42 2.10 1.81
CA LYS A 69 7.84 1.31 0.71
C LYS A 69 7.47 2.17 -0.49
N ILE A 70 6.95 3.37 -0.26
CA ILE A 70 6.68 4.35 -1.33
C ILE A 70 7.99 4.71 -2.04
N ARG A 71 9.04 5.02 -1.28
CA ARG A 71 10.39 5.29 -1.84
C ARG A 71 10.90 4.12 -2.66
N GLU A 72 10.78 2.91 -2.12
CA GLU A 72 11.21 1.69 -2.78
C GLU A 72 10.50 1.54 -4.12
N TYR A 73 9.16 1.61 -4.13
CA TYR A 73 8.36 1.51 -5.34
C TYR A 73 8.74 2.55 -6.38
N VAL A 74 8.94 3.81 -5.98
CA VAL A 74 9.29 4.87 -6.92
C VAL A 74 10.70 4.67 -7.51
N LYS A 75 11.63 4.09 -6.75
CA LYS A 75 13.00 3.82 -7.20
C LYS A 75 13.12 2.56 -8.06
N THR A 76 12.40 1.49 -7.70
CA THR A 76 12.61 0.14 -8.25
C THR A 76 11.44 -0.38 -9.08
N GLY A 77 10.27 0.27 -8.99
CA GLY A 77 9.02 -0.20 -9.58
C GLY A 77 8.32 -1.31 -8.78
N LYS A 78 8.85 -1.73 -7.63
CA LYS A 78 8.32 -2.83 -6.82
C LYS A 78 8.45 -2.57 -5.31
N ILE A 79 7.69 -3.32 -4.52
CA ILE A 79 7.83 -3.38 -3.06
C ILE A 79 8.12 -4.83 -2.71
N ASP A 80 9.34 -5.14 -2.27
CA ASP A 80 9.78 -6.50 -2.01
C ASP A 80 8.87 -7.19 -0.99
N LYS A 81 8.36 -6.44 0.00
CA LYS A 81 7.42 -6.99 0.98
C LYS A 81 6.08 -7.39 0.36
N TYR A 82 5.60 -6.62 -0.62
CA TYR A 82 4.35 -6.96 -1.33
C TYR A 82 4.55 -8.22 -2.17
N GLU A 83 5.67 -8.32 -2.90
CA GLU A 83 6.02 -9.52 -3.65
C GLU A 83 6.13 -10.77 -2.76
N GLU A 84 6.73 -10.64 -1.58
CA GLU A 84 6.79 -11.71 -0.58
C GLU A 84 5.39 -12.11 -0.11
N LEU A 85 4.52 -11.15 0.18
CA LEU A 85 3.16 -11.42 0.65
C LEU A 85 2.32 -12.15 -0.40
N LYS A 86 2.43 -11.76 -1.69
CA LYS A 86 1.73 -12.42 -2.79
C LYS A 86 2.09 -13.90 -2.94
N LYS A 87 3.34 -14.29 -2.65
CA LYS A 87 3.78 -15.69 -2.72
C LYS A 87 3.17 -16.57 -1.63
N ASN A 88 2.67 -15.97 -0.56
CA ASN A 88 2.14 -16.67 0.60
C ASN A 88 0.61 -16.74 0.63
N VAL A 89 -0.06 -16.32 -0.45
CA VAL A 89 -1.52 -16.45 -0.61
C VAL A 89 -1.85 -17.37 -1.78
N PRO A 90 -2.90 -18.20 -1.67
CA PRO A 90 -3.38 -19.01 -2.78
C PRO A 90 -3.73 -18.12 -4.00
N PRO A 91 -3.55 -18.60 -5.24
CA PRO A 91 -3.92 -17.86 -6.44
C PRO A 91 -5.38 -17.35 -6.40
N ASP A 92 -6.30 -18.23 -6.00
CA ASP A 92 -7.73 -17.94 -5.87
C ASP A 92 -8.04 -16.80 -4.88
N PHE A 93 -7.14 -16.54 -3.93
CA PHE A 93 -7.30 -15.44 -2.99
C PHE A 93 -7.06 -14.08 -3.67
N VAL A 94 -6.14 -13.99 -4.62
CA VAL A 94 -5.89 -12.77 -5.40
C VAL A 94 -7.12 -12.47 -6.27
N ASP A 95 -7.68 -13.48 -6.91
CA ASP A 95 -8.91 -13.34 -7.71
C ASP A 95 -10.11 -12.89 -6.86
N LEU A 96 -10.21 -13.40 -5.62
CA LEU A 96 -11.25 -12.98 -4.68
C LEU A 96 -11.10 -11.52 -4.22
N MET A 97 -9.87 -11.01 -4.17
CA MET A 97 -9.60 -9.61 -3.83
C MET A 97 -10.01 -8.66 -4.97
N ASP A 98 -9.83 -9.06 -6.22
CA ASP A 98 -10.29 -8.30 -7.40
C ASP A 98 -11.83 -8.23 -7.41
N VAL A 99 -12.52 -9.33 -7.11
CA VAL A 99 -13.99 -9.36 -7.05
C VAL A 99 -14.56 -8.46 -5.94
N GLN A 100 -13.86 -8.33 -4.81
CA GLN A 100 -14.28 -7.44 -3.71
C GLN A 100 -13.85 -5.97 -3.90
N GLY A 101 -13.20 -5.62 -5.02
CA GLY A 101 -12.68 -4.28 -5.26
C GLY A 101 -11.52 -3.89 -4.35
N ILE A 102 -10.74 -4.88 -3.90
CA ILE A 102 -9.55 -4.73 -3.05
C ILE A 102 -8.25 -4.86 -3.87
N GLY A 103 -8.28 -5.56 -5.00
CA GLY A 103 -7.26 -5.54 -6.07
C GLY A 103 -7.82 -4.94 -7.37
N PRO A 104 -6.95 -4.54 -8.33
CA PRO A 104 -7.02 -3.41 -9.28
C PRO A 104 -8.36 -2.74 -9.60
#